data_AF-A0A081NKM5-F1
#
_entry.id   AF-A0A081NKM5-F1
#
_cell.length_a   1.000
_cell.length_b   1.000
_cell.length_c   1.000
_cell.angle_alpha   90.00
_cell.angle_beta   90.00
_cell.angle_gamma   90.00
#
_symmetry.space_group_name_H-M   'P 1'
#
loop_
_entity.id
_entity.type
_entity.pdbx_description
1 polymer ?
#
loop_
_entity_poly.entity_id
_entity_poly.type
_entity_poly.pdbx_seq_one_letter_code
_entity_poly.pdbx_strand_id
1 'polypeptide(L)'
;MKGMVANFDGMQKIRPYYVDANMAKQLNVISCLISLRVTHDEGELFDKFWQQLKLNPGSFNLLGGNCSSHASEVFVASNILSKSIPGLDTPNNLFKQLSKETNRDVQFVTGHIGVRRTADLRFKLQVLPVSEV
;
A
#
# COMPACT_ATOMS: atom_id res chain seq x y z
N MET A 1 9.06 14.94 -6.20
CA MET A 1 9.34 13.87 -5.21
C MET A 1 9.64 12.60 -6.00
N LYS A 2 10.78 11.93 -5.79
CA LYS A 2 11.05 10.66 -6.50
C LYS A 2 10.22 9.55 -5.85
N GLY A 3 9.53 8.74 -6.65
CA GLY A 3 8.93 7.48 -6.16
C GLY A 3 10.01 6.61 -5.53
N MET A 4 9.76 6.09 -4.33
CA MET A 4 10.69 5.19 -3.65
C MET A 4 9.96 3.89 -3.31
N VAL A 5 10.46 2.78 -3.85
CA VAL A 5 10.06 1.43 -3.47
C VAL A 5 11.12 0.89 -2.52
N ALA A 6 10.73 0.60 -1.28
CA ALA A 6 11.60 0.06 -0.26
C ALA A 6 10.88 -1.06 0.51
N ASN A 7 11.63 -2.09 0.91
CA ASN A 7 11.13 -3.10 1.84
C ASN A 7 11.08 -2.52 3.27
N PHE A 8 10.64 -3.32 4.25
CA PHE A 8 10.54 -2.89 5.65
C PHE A 8 11.85 -2.25 6.18
N ASP A 9 12.99 -2.92 6.01
CA ASP A 9 14.30 -2.42 6.47
C ASP A 9 14.70 -1.11 5.79
N GLY A 10 14.37 -0.95 4.50
CA GLY A 10 14.57 0.29 3.77
C GLY A 10 13.66 1.41 4.27
N MET A 11 12.37 1.11 4.47
CA MET A 11 11.38 2.05 5.00
C MET A 11 11.73 2.52 6.41
N GLN A 12 12.26 1.65 7.28
CA GLN A 12 12.76 2.03 8.60
C GLN A 12 13.83 3.12 8.54
N LYS A 13 14.65 3.17 7.48
CA LYS A 13 15.73 4.15 7.35
C LYS A 13 15.23 5.47 6.75
N ILE A 14 14.38 5.40 5.73
CA ILE A 14 13.99 6.59 4.94
C ILE A 14 12.71 7.26 5.43
N ARG A 15 11.77 6.48 5.97
CA ARG A 15 10.44 6.93 6.42
C ARG A 15 9.94 6.04 7.57
N PRO A 16 10.62 6.03 8.74
CA PRO A 16 10.31 5.11 9.83
C PRO A 16 8.87 5.21 10.34
N TYR A 17 8.26 6.39 10.29
CA TYR A 17 6.86 6.63 10.66
C TYR A 17 5.82 5.99 9.71
N TYR A 18 6.22 5.32 8.62
CA TYR A 18 5.34 4.47 7.81
C TYR A 18 5.32 3.02 8.28
N VAL A 19 6.27 2.61 9.12
CA VAL A 19 6.45 1.22 9.56
C VAL A 19 6.45 1.07 11.08
N ASP A 20 6.55 2.17 11.83
CA ASP A 20 6.43 2.23 13.28
C ASP A 20 5.23 3.11 13.69
N ALA A 21 4.19 2.47 14.23
CA ALA A 21 2.96 3.14 14.62
C ALA A 21 3.15 4.09 15.83
N ASN A 22 4.08 3.79 16.74
CA ASN A 22 4.36 4.65 17.89
C ASN A 22 5.08 5.92 17.43
N MET A 23 6.04 5.78 16.51
CA MET A 23 6.70 6.94 15.90
C MET A 23 5.71 7.78 15.09
N ALA A 24 4.84 7.13 14.32
CA ALA A 24 3.76 7.82 13.61
C ALA A 24 2.86 8.62 14.57
N LYS A 25 2.49 8.03 15.72
CA LYS A 25 1.71 8.72 16.76
C LYS A 25 2.46 9.89 17.37
N GLN A 26 3.72 9.70 17.76
CA GLN A 26 4.55 10.75 18.36
C GLN A 26 4.72 11.96 17.42
N LEU A 27 4.84 11.72 16.12
CA LEU A 27 4.97 12.75 15.10
C LEU A 27 3.62 13.24 14.54
N ASN A 28 2.50 12.73 15.07
CA ASN A 28 1.16 13.00 14.59
C ASN A 28 0.98 12.76 13.06
N VAL A 29 1.62 11.72 12.53
CA VAL A 29 1.47 11.30 11.14
C VAL A 29 0.29 10.34 11.02
N ILE A 30 -0.77 10.80 10.39
CA ILE A 30 -1.96 10.01 10.08
C ILE A 30 -1.82 9.47 8.66
N SER A 31 -2.00 8.17 8.51
CA SER A 31 -1.94 7.47 7.23
C SER A 31 -3.21 6.68 6.99
N CYS A 32 -3.43 6.30 5.73
CA CYS A 32 -4.45 5.33 5.35
C CYS A 32 -3.79 4.07 4.79
N LEU A 33 -4.45 2.93 4.97
CA LEU A 33 -4.02 1.65 4.42
C LEU A 33 -5.23 0.94 3.82
N ILE A 34 -5.03 0.44 2.61
CA ILE A 34 -5.93 -0.50 1.94
C ILE A 34 -5.30 -1.88 2.10
N SER A 35 -6.08 -2.86 2.56
CA SER A 35 -5.64 -4.24 2.63
C SER A 35 -6.73 -5.18 2.15
N LEU A 36 -6.32 -6.28 1.53
CA LEU A 36 -7.19 -7.37 1.12
C LEU A 36 -6.43 -8.68 1.25
N ARG A 37 -7.16 -9.79 1.38
CA ARG A 37 -6.55 -11.12 1.32
C ARG A 37 -6.31 -11.52 -0.14
N VAL A 38 -5.12 -12.05 -0.40
CA VAL A 38 -4.70 -12.59 -1.70
C VAL A 38 -4.31 -14.05 -1.56
N THR A 39 -4.37 -14.80 -2.66
CA THR A 39 -3.80 -16.15 -2.72
C THR A 39 -2.27 -16.08 -2.74
N HIS A 40 -1.62 -17.23 -2.56
CA HIS A 40 -0.17 -17.33 -2.69
C HIS A 40 0.31 -16.87 -4.07
N ASP A 41 -0.30 -17.39 -5.14
CA ASP A 41 0.07 -17.10 -6.52
C ASP A 41 -0.13 -15.62 -6.88
N GLU A 42 -1.21 -15.00 -6.37
CA GLU A 42 -1.41 -13.56 -6.50
C GLU A 42 -0.30 -12.79 -5.77
N GLY A 43 0.09 -13.21 -4.57
CA GLY A 43 1.21 -12.61 -3.83
C GLY A 43 2.51 -12.64 -4.62
N GLU A 44 2.82 -13.76 -5.29
CA GLU A 44 4.00 -13.85 -6.15
C GLU A 44 3.94 -12.90 -7.35
N LEU A 45 2.76 -12.72 -7.95
CA LEU A 45 2.56 -11.73 -9.02
C LEU A 45 2.76 -10.29 -8.52
N PHE A 46 2.34 -9.98 -7.29
CA PHE A 46 2.62 -8.68 -6.66
C PHE A 46 4.13 -8.47 -6.52
N ASP A 47 4.84 -9.42 -5.93
CA ASP A 47 6.29 -9.32 -5.72
C ASP A 47 7.03 -9.15 -7.04
N LYS A 48 6.68 -9.94 -8.06
CA LYS A 48 7.26 -9.84 -9.39
C LYS A 48 7.02 -8.48 -10.03
N PHE A 49 5.80 -7.95 -9.94
CA PHE A 49 5.46 -6.63 -10.47
C PHE A 49 6.32 -5.53 -9.82
N TRP A 50 6.41 -5.51 -8.48
CA TRP A 50 7.19 -4.48 -7.78
C TRP A 50 8.69 -4.59 -8.03
N GLN A 51 9.22 -5.82 -8.17
CA GLN A 51 10.61 -6.03 -8.59
C GLN A 51 10.86 -5.46 -9.99
N GLN A 52 9.96 -5.70 -10.94
CA GLN A 52 10.06 -5.17 -12.30
C GLN A 52 9.94 -3.64 -12.32
N LEU A 53 9.00 -3.07 -11.58
CA LEU A 53 8.84 -1.62 -11.47
C LEU A 53 10.08 -0.95 -10.85
N LYS A 54 10.76 -1.62 -9.90
CA LYS A 54 12.02 -1.11 -9.34
C LYS A 54 13.15 -1.07 -10.38
N LEU A 55 13.21 -2.06 -11.28
CA LEU A 55 14.20 -2.12 -12.36
C LEU A 55 13.89 -1.10 -13.47
N ASN A 56 12.60 -0.92 -13.77
CA ASN A 56 12.09 -0.03 -14.80
C ASN A 56 10.93 0.81 -14.25
N PRO A 57 11.20 1.93 -13.55
CA PRO A 57 10.17 2.72 -12.88
C PRO A 57 9.19 3.43 -13.84
N GLY A 58 9.42 3.34 -15.15
CA GLY A 58 8.54 3.86 -16.19
C GLY A 58 8.19 5.34 -15.98
N SER A 59 6.90 5.63 -16.07
CA SER A 59 6.30 6.96 -15.99
C SER A 59 6.21 7.57 -14.59
N PHE A 60 6.90 7.04 -13.56
CA PHE A 60 6.87 7.64 -12.21
C PHE A 60 7.24 9.14 -12.20
N ASN A 61 7.89 9.61 -13.27
CA ASN A 61 8.29 11.00 -13.49
C ASN A 61 7.38 11.79 -14.45
N LEU A 62 6.35 11.17 -15.05
CA LEU A 62 5.40 11.82 -15.95
C LEU A 62 4.13 12.23 -15.19
N LEU A 63 3.65 13.44 -15.45
CA LEU A 63 2.40 13.99 -14.93
C LEU A 63 1.25 12.98 -15.13
N GLY A 64 0.67 12.51 -14.03
CA GLY A 64 -0.46 11.56 -14.02
C GLY A 64 -0.16 10.24 -13.31
N GLY A 65 1.09 9.81 -13.22
CA GLY A 65 1.48 8.63 -12.44
C GLY A 65 1.68 8.97 -10.97
N ASN A 66 0.83 8.45 -10.09
CA ASN A 66 1.01 8.57 -8.64
C ASN A 66 1.02 7.20 -7.95
N CYS A 67 1.21 7.19 -6.63
CA CYS A 67 1.31 5.94 -5.88
C CYS A 67 0.05 5.06 -6.03
N SER A 68 -1.12 5.67 -6.20
CA SER A 68 -2.39 4.96 -6.44
C SER A 68 -2.44 4.36 -7.84
N SER A 69 -1.92 5.04 -8.86
CA SER A 69 -1.84 4.51 -10.23
C SER A 69 -1.02 3.21 -10.26
N HIS A 70 0.18 3.23 -9.69
CA HIS A 70 1.05 2.05 -9.62
C HIS A 70 0.51 0.96 -8.68
N ALA A 71 -0.14 1.35 -7.59
CA ALA A 71 -0.87 0.39 -6.77
C ALA A 71 -1.98 -0.29 -7.55
N SER A 72 -2.71 0.44 -8.41
CA SER A 72 -3.74 -0.14 -9.28
C SER A 72 -3.17 -1.09 -10.33
N GLU A 73 -2.03 -0.75 -10.94
CA GLU A 73 -1.39 -1.57 -11.96
C GLU A 73 -1.04 -2.96 -11.43
N VAL A 74 -0.58 -3.09 -10.18
CA VAL A 74 -0.30 -4.42 -9.60
C VAL A 74 -1.57 -5.25 -9.40
N PHE A 75 -2.71 -4.63 -9.05
CA PHE A 75 -4.01 -5.31 -8.97
C PHE A 75 -4.49 -5.79 -10.33
N VAL A 76 -4.20 -5.05 -11.40
CA VAL A 76 -4.51 -5.46 -12.78
C VAL A 76 -3.58 -6.58 -13.23
N ALA A 77 -2.27 -6.43 -13.00
CA ALA A 77 -1.27 -7.44 -13.36
C ALA A 77 -1.45 -8.79 -12.64
N SER A 78 -2.07 -8.75 -11.45
CA SER A 78 -2.42 -9.94 -10.64
C SER A 78 -3.82 -10.49 -10.93
N ASN A 79 -4.53 -9.97 -11.94
CA ASN A 79 -5.90 -10.34 -12.31
C ASN A 79 -6.95 -10.15 -11.21
N ILE A 80 -6.68 -9.30 -10.21
CA ILE A 80 -7.65 -8.94 -9.17
C ILE A 80 -8.62 -7.86 -9.68
N LEU A 81 -8.12 -6.93 -10.49
CA LEU A 81 -8.91 -5.90 -11.15
C LEU A 81 -8.87 -6.08 -12.66
N SER A 82 -9.98 -5.72 -13.32
CA SER A 82 -10.10 -5.81 -14.78
C SER A 82 -9.38 -4.66 -15.51
N LYS A 83 -9.17 -3.53 -14.82
CA LYS A 83 -8.60 -2.29 -15.37
C LYS A 83 -8.12 -1.36 -14.26
N SER A 84 -7.34 -0.35 -14.64
CA SER A 84 -6.85 0.69 -13.72
C SER A 84 -7.98 1.52 -13.10
N ILE A 85 -7.64 2.26 -12.02
CA ILE A 85 -8.58 3.14 -11.29
C ILE A 85 -9.37 4.02 -12.28
N PRO A 86 -10.71 4.01 -12.23
CA PRO A 86 -11.51 4.95 -13.00
C PRO A 86 -11.46 6.35 -12.37
N GLY A 87 -11.13 7.37 -13.18
CA GLY A 87 -11.15 8.77 -12.77
C GLY A 87 -9.82 9.23 -12.16
N LEU A 88 -9.88 9.97 -11.04
CA LEU A 88 -8.68 10.46 -10.36
C LEU A 88 -8.02 9.33 -9.54
N ASP A 89 -6.73 9.13 -9.75
CA ASP A 89 -5.94 8.12 -9.05
C ASP A 89 -5.75 8.49 -7.57
N THR A 90 -6.67 8.03 -6.73
CA THR A 90 -6.65 8.24 -5.28
C THR A 90 -6.82 6.93 -4.54
N PRO A 91 -6.31 6.82 -3.29
CA PRO A 91 -6.55 5.64 -2.46
C PRO A 91 -8.05 5.36 -2.28
N ASN A 92 -8.88 6.40 -2.14
CA ASN A 92 -10.33 6.26 -1.99
C ASN A 92 -10.99 5.66 -3.25
N ASN A 93 -10.59 6.10 -4.45
CA ASN A 93 -11.14 5.54 -5.68
C ASN A 93 -10.67 4.10 -5.92
N LEU A 94 -9.41 3.78 -5.59
CA LEU A 94 -8.91 2.41 -5.61
C LEU A 94 -9.70 1.51 -4.65
N PHE A 95 -9.93 1.97 -3.43
CA PHE A 95 -10.75 1.24 -2.45
C PHE A 95 -12.16 0.99 -2.97
N LYS A 96 -12.84 2.03 -3.46
CA LYS A 96 -14.19 1.89 -4.04
C LYS A 96 -14.23 0.91 -5.21
N GLN A 97 -13.20 0.90 -6.05
CA GLN A 97 -13.11 -0.05 -7.17
C GLN A 97 -12.92 -1.48 -6.65
N LEU A 98 -11.96 -1.72 -5.77
CA LEU A 98 -11.71 -3.03 -5.17
C LEU A 98 -12.94 -3.60 -4.47
N SER A 99 -13.66 -2.76 -3.72
CA SER A 99 -14.90 -3.15 -3.02
C SER A 99 -16.07 -3.41 -3.97
N LYS A 100 -16.04 -2.90 -5.20
CA LYS A 100 -17.09 -3.08 -6.20
C LYS A 100 -16.83 -4.25 -7.16
N GLU A 101 -15.57 -4.40 -7.61
CA GLU A 101 -15.19 -5.38 -8.63
C GLU A 101 -14.78 -6.73 -8.02
N THR A 102 -14.58 -6.81 -6.70
CA THR A 102 -14.18 -8.04 -6.02
C THR A 102 -15.15 -8.40 -4.90
N ASN A 103 -15.38 -9.70 -4.69
CA ASN A 103 -16.12 -10.21 -3.52
C ASN A 103 -15.20 -10.42 -2.30
N ARG A 104 -14.07 -9.70 -2.23
CA ARG A 104 -13.07 -9.87 -1.18
C ARG A 104 -13.37 -8.96 0.00
N ASP A 105 -12.89 -9.36 1.17
CA ASP A 105 -12.87 -8.52 2.36
C ASP A 105 -11.77 -7.45 2.20
N VAL A 106 -12.15 -6.31 1.61
CA VAL A 106 -11.28 -5.15 1.42
C VAL A 106 -11.46 -4.21 2.60
N GLN A 107 -10.37 -3.93 3.30
CA GLN A 107 -10.35 -3.09 4.49
C GLN A 107 -9.67 -1.75 4.16
N PHE A 108 -10.30 -0.65 4.57
CA PHE A 108 -9.70 0.69 4.56
C PHE A 108 -9.59 1.19 5.98
N VAL A 109 -8.36 1.35 6.47
CA VAL A 109 -8.10 1.81 7.83
C VAL A 109 -7.35 3.12 7.81
N THR A 110 -7.68 4.00 8.75
CA THR A 110 -7.02 5.28 8.97
C THR A 110 -6.51 5.35 10.40
N GLY A 111 -5.29 5.84 10.59
CA GLY A 111 -4.70 6.02 11.91
C GLY A 111 -3.20 6.24 11.87
N HIS A 112 -2.56 6.05 13.02
CA HIS A 112 -1.11 5.94 13.07
C HIS A 112 -0.73 4.49 12.75
N ILE A 113 -0.17 4.29 11.57
CA ILE A 113 0.02 2.96 10.97
C ILE A 113 1.47 2.54 11.11
N GLY A 114 1.66 1.26 11.42
CA GLY A 114 2.95 0.59 11.35
C GLY A 114 2.78 -0.92 11.27
N VAL A 115 3.88 -1.65 11.34
CA VAL A 115 3.86 -3.11 11.38
C VAL A 115 4.72 -3.60 12.53
N ARG A 116 4.21 -4.59 13.27
CA ARG A 116 4.96 -5.27 14.32
C ARG A 116 5.38 -6.65 13.83
N ARG A 117 6.63 -7.00 14.11
CA ARG A 117 7.11 -8.36 13.87
C ARG A 117 6.53 -9.30 14.92
N THR A 118 6.01 -10.45 14.49
CA THR A 118 5.52 -11.51 15.37
C THR A 118 6.62 -12.54 15.65
N ALA A 119 6.42 -13.38 16.68
CA ALA A 119 7.40 -14.36 17.13
C ALA A 119 7.80 -15.37 16.03
N ASP A 120 6.91 -15.61 15.07
CA ASP A 120 7.11 -16.47 13.90
C ASP A 120 7.70 -15.72 12.68
N LEU A 121 8.36 -14.58 12.93
CA LEU A 121 9.02 -13.73 11.94
C LEU A 121 8.10 -13.09 10.89
N ARG A 122 6.78 -13.25 11.00
CA ARG A 122 5.82 -12.54 10.15
C ARG A 122 5.64 -11.09 10.62
N PHE A 123 4.97 -10.28 9.79
CA PHE A 123 4.56 -8.94 10.15
C PHE A 123 3.05 -8.89 10.34
N LYS A 124 2.59 -8.21 11.40
CA LYS A 124 1.19 -7.87 11.61
C LYS A 124 1.02 -6.36 11.55
N LEU A 125 -0.03 -5.93 10.87
CA LEU A 125 -0.48 -4.55 10.90
C LEU A 125 -0.73 -4.10 12.34
N GLN A 126 -0.28 -2.90 12.68
CA GLN A 126 -0.61 -2.19 13.90
C GLN A 126 -1.21 -0.84 13.51
N VAL A 127 -2.39 -0.54 14.05
CA VAL A 127 -3.06 0.75 13.88
C VAL A 127 -3.32 1.30 15.27
N LEU A 128 -2.77 2.46 15.58
CA LEU A 128 -3.13 3.20 16.79
C LEU A 128 -4.19 4.25 16.43
N PRO A 129 -5.21 4.43 17.27
CA PRO A 129 -6.28 5.38 17.01
C PRO A 129 -5.73 6.80 16.97
N VAL A 130 -6.34 7.62 16.12
CA VAL A 130 -6.20 9.07 16.21
C VAL A 130 -7.03 9.51 17.40
N SER A 131 -6.42 10.16 18.39
CA SER A 131 -7.18 10.75 19.49
C SER A 131 -8.11 11.82 18.91
N GLU A 132 -9.41 11.74 19.23
CA GLU A 132 -10.32 12.87 19.00
C GLU A 132 -9.79 14.05 19.82
N VAL A 133 -9.64 15.20 19.16
CA VAL A 133 -9.28 16.48 19.79
C VAL A 133 -10.54 17.11 20.36
#